data_AF-A0A7V4UFM1-F1
#
_entry.id   AF-A0A7V4UFM1-F1
#
_cell.length_a   1.000
_cell.length_b   1.000
_cell.length_c   1.000
_cell.angle_alpha   90.00
_cell.angle_beta   90.00
_cell.angle_gamma   90.00
#
_symmetry.space_group_name_H-M   'P 1'
#
loop_
_entity.id
_entity.type
_entity.pdbx_description
1 polymer ?
#
loop_
_entity_poly.entity_id
_entity_poly.type
_entity_poly.pdbx_seq_one_letter_code
_entity_poly.pdbx_strand_id
1 'polypeptide(L)'
;MTMLRMLASAAAVSAIVAAVSCTTPMQTAQAPADAPVTPPATIAQTAPTGPHPGEAIYKAKCAACHDNPELTKAPPRETLARLTPGHITNSLIAGIMIPQAVGLSSKDVSDVSNYLGLAEQEDDSWTTAMRCPASRATPKLDVAPTVATFGFDQTNQRRLDPAKVGLAGKDLTTLELAWTIAFPKA
;
A
#
# COMPACT_ATOMS: atom_id res chain seq x y z
N MET A 1 -9.64 0.62 93.13
CA MET A 1 -8.22 0.63 92.71
C MET A 1 -8.19 0.53 91.20
N THR A 2 -7.44 1.24 90.39
CA THR A 2 -6.67 2.48 90.44
C THR A 2 -6.38 2.75 88.95
N MET A 3 -6.50 4.02 88.55
CA MET A 3 -6.03 4.67 87.30
C MET A 3 -5.09 3.88 86.35
N LEU A 4 -5.29 4.03 85.02
CA LEU A 4 -4.33 4.76 84.17
C LEU A 4 -4.90 5.11 82.77
N ARG A 5 -4.87 6.40 82.44
CA ARG A 5 -4.94 6.96 81.08
C ARG A 5 -3.52 7.04 80.51
N MET A 6 -3.36 6.86 79.18
CA MET A 6 -2.26 7.30 78.26
C MET A 6 -1.94 6.16 77.26
N LEU A 7 -1.66 6.33 75.96
CA LEU A 7 -1.25 7.43 75.08
C LEU A 7 -1.72 7.13 73.64
N ALA A 8 -1.79 8.20 72.84
CA ALA A 8 -2.00 8.19 71.40
C ALA A 8 -0.89 7.49 70.61
N SER A 9 -1.21 6.94 69.43
CA SER A 9 -0.43 7.16 68.18
C SER A 9 -1.19 6.61 66.98
N ALA A 10 -1.53 7.52 66.07
CA ALA A 10 -2.03 7.22 64.75
C ALA A 10 -0.86 6.81 63.83
N ALA A 11 -1.06 5.79 63.02
CA ALA A 11 -0.28 5.57 61.80
C ALA A 11 -1.15 4.79 60.80
N ALA A 12 -2.01 5.51 60.09
CA ALA A 12 -2.65 5.00 58.89
C ALA A 12 -1.58 4.98 57.78
N VAL A 13 -1.09 3.79 57.43
CA VAL A 13 -0.21 3.60 56.27
C VAL A 13 -1.09 3.58 55.03
N SER A 14 -1.33 4.76 54.45
CA SER A 14 -1.89 4.87 53.10
C SER A 14 -0.81 4.46 52.08
N ALA A 15 -0.97 3.28 51.49
CA ALA A 15 -0.19 2.87 50.33
C ALA A 15 -0.65 3.71 49.12
N ILE A 16 0.14 4.72 48.76
CA ILE A 16 -0.04 5.48 47.52
C ILE A 16 0.48 4.60 46.37
N VAL A 17 -0.45 3.99 45.64
CA VAL A 17 -0.16 3.39 44.34
C VAL A 17 0.04 4.52 43.35
N ALA A 18 1.30 4.88 43.09
CA ALA A 18 1.65 5.78 41.99
C ALA A 18 1.45 5.04 40.67
N ALA A 19 0.28 5.22 40.04
CA ALA A 19 0.09 4.88 38.65
C ALA A 19 1.00 5.78 37.81
N VAL A 20 2.16 5.26 37.41
CA VAL A 20 2.97 5.84 36.34
C VAL A 20 2.22 5.58 35.04
N SER A 21 1.26 6.47 34.75
CA SER A 21 0.61 6.53 33.45
C SER A 21 1.64 7.05 32.45
N CYS A 22 2.01 6.22 31.48
CA CYS A 22 2.75 6.64 30.29
C CYS A 22 1.85 7.55 29.42
N THR A 23 1.59 8.77 29.86
CA THR A 23 1.02 9.81 29.01
C THR A 23 2.17 10.46 28.25
N THR A 24 2.47 9.93 27.07
CA THR A 24 3.27 10.68 26.09
C THR A 24 2.42 11.87 25.66
N PRO A 25 2.86 13.13 25.85
CA PRO A 25 2.13 14.27 25.32
C PRO A 25 2.10 14.15 23.81
N MET A 26 0.90 14.00 23.24
CA MET A 26 0.68 14.11 21.81
C MET A 26 0.91 15.58 21.46
N GLN A 27 2.14 15.91 21.08
CA GLN A 27 2.41 17.18 20.41
C GLN A 27 1.61 17.16 19.10
N THR A 28 0.53 17.93 19.09
CA THR A 28 -0.13 18.37 17.87
C THR A 28 0.89 19.17 17.07
N ALA A 29 1.65 18.49 16.22
CA ALA A 29 2.33 19.14 15.12
C ALA A 29 1.24 19.63 14.17
N GLN A 30 0.76 20.84 14.41
CA GLN A 30 -0.12 21.56 13.51
C GLN A 30 0.69 21.79 12.23
N ALA A 31 0.45 20.97 11.20
CA ALA A 31 0.97 21.27 9.88
C ALA A 31 0.34 22.62 9.44
N PRO A 32 1.14 23.60 8.99
CA PRO A 32 0.59 24.86 8.51
C PRO A 32 -0.34 24.56 7.32
N ALA A 33 -1.62 24.89 7.49
CA ALA A 33 -2.68 24.61 6.53
C ALA A 33 -2.57 25.41 5.22
N ASP A 34 -1.61 26.35 5.13
CA ASP A 34 -1.49 27.32 4.04
C ASP A 34 -0.14 27.28 3.31
N ALA A 35 0.67 26.23 3.48
CA ALA A 35 1.86 26.08 2.63
C ALA A 35 1.40 25.76 1.19
N PRO A 36 1.75 26.58 0.18
CA PRO A 36 1.44 26.25 -1.20
C PRO A 36 2.12 24.93 -1.54
N VAL A 37 1.31 23.90 -1.79
CA VAL A 37 1.78 22.63 -2.32
C VAL A 37 2.21 22.90 -3.76
N THR A 38 3.51 23.15 -3.94
CA THR A 38 4.09 23.22 -5.29
C THR A 38 3.83 21.88 -5.95
N PRO A 39 3.12 21.83 -7.09
CA PRO A 39 2.95 20.59 -7.83
C PRO A 39 4.34 19.98 -8.08
N PRO A 40 4.52 18.66 -7.91
CA PRO A 40 5.76 18.02 -8.31
C PRO A 40 6.05 18.43 -9.75
N ALA A 41 7.28 18.89 -10.00
CA ALA A 41 7.70 19.30 -11.32
C ALA A 41 7.38 18.17 -12.30
N THR A 42 6.63 18.48 -13.35
CA THR A 42 6.37 17.53 -14.43
C THR A 42 7.73 17.16 -15.01
N ILE A 43 8.23 15.97 -14.69
CA ILE A 43 9.41 15.42 -15.36
C ILE A 43 8.92 15.16 -16.77
N ALA A 44 9.23 16.08 -17.69
CA ALA A 44 8.98 15.87 -19.09
C ALA A 44 9.81 14.66 -19.51
N GLN A 45 9.15 13.52 -19.68
CA GLN A 45 9.76 12.37 -20.30
C GLN A 45 10.13 12.75 -21.72
N THR A 46 11.41 12.98 -21.94
CA THR A 46 11.99 13.03 -23.26
C THR A 46 11.83 11.64 -23.86
N ALA A 47 10.77 11.46 -24.67
CA ALA A 47 10.62 10.28 -25.48
C ALA A 47 11.92 10.09 -26.30
N PRO A 48 12.50 8.89 -26.37
CA PRO A 48 13.71 8.67 -27.14
C PRO A 48 13.49 9.11 -28.59
N THR A 49 14.30 10.02 -29.10
CA THR A 49 14.30 10.39 -30.53
C THR A 49 15.01 9.30 -31.33
N GLY A 50 14.21 8.40 -31.91
CA GLY A 50 14.64 7.29 -32.76
C GLY A 50 13.68 6.08 -32.65
N PRO A 51 13.73 5.10 -33.57
CA PRO A 51 12.95 3.87 -33.45
C PRO A 51 13.34 3.14 -32.14
N HIS A 52 12.36 2.79 -31.31
CA HIS A 52 12.62 2.07 -30.06
C HIS A 52 13.19 0.68 -30.39
N PRO A 53 14.25 0.19 -29.73
CA PRO A 53 14.88 -1.10 -30.06
C PRO A 53 13.90 -2.29 -30.04
N GLY A 54 12.88 -2.23 -29.18
CA GLY A 54 11.80 -3.22 -29.11
C GLY A 54 10.81 -3.23 -30.28
N GLU A 55 10.78 -2.21 -31.13
CA GLU A 55 9.82 -2.14 -32.25
C GLU A 55 10.06 -3.24 -33.28
N ALA A 56 11.31 -3.52 -33.61
CA ALA A 56 11.65 -4.57 -34.57
C ALA A 56 11.26 -5.96 -34.05
N ILE A 57 11.47 -6.20 -32.74
CA ILE A 57 11.09 -7.46 -32.08
C ILE A 57 9.58 -7.61 -32.07
N TYR A 58 8.84 -6.55 -31.74
CA TYR A 58 7.38 -6.55 -31.77
C TYR A 58 6.86 -6.96 -33.15
N LYS A 59 7.34 -6.28 -34.21
CA LYS A 59 6.93 -6.56 -35.58
C LYS A 59 7.22 -8.01 -35.99
N ALA A 60 8.37 -8.55 -35.58
CA ALA A 60 8.80 -9.88 -35.97
C ALA A 60 8.11 -11.02 -35.19
N LYS A 61 7.72 -10.80 -33.93
CA LYS A 61 7.33 -11.88 -33.00
C LYS A 61 5.96 -11.71 -32.35
N CYS A 62 5.43 -10.49 -32.28
CA CYS A 62 4.26 -10.17 -31.46
C CYS A 62 3.07 -9.68 -32.30
N ALA A 63 3.35 -8.87 -33.33
CA ALA A 63 2.37 -8.18 -34.16
C ALA A 63 1.32 -9.11 -34.79
N ALA A 64 1.73 -10.32 -35.20
CA ALA A 64 0.84 -11.30 -35.82
C ALA A 64 -0.44 -11.56 -35.00
N CYS A 65 -0.32 -11.52 -33.67
CA CYS A 65 -1.47 -11.67 -32.77
C CYS A 65 -1.97 -10.35 -32.20
N HIS A 66 -1.07 -9.50 -31.72
CA HIS A 66 -1.44 -8.30 -30.97
C HIS A 66 -1.98 -7.14 -31.82
N ASP A 67 -1.73 -7.16 -33.14
CA ASP A 67 -2.39 -6.25 -34.10
C ASP A 67 -3.70 -6.85 -34.66
N ASN A 68 -4.03 -8.11 -34.33
CA ASN A 68 -5.22 -8.82 -34.79
C ASN A 68 -6.02 -9.40 -33.61
N PRO A 69 -6.42 -8.59 -32.62
CA PRO A 69 -7.00 -9.06 -31.36
C PRO A 69 -8.37 -9.73 -31.58
N GLU A 70 -9.12 -9.33 -32.60
CA GLU A 70 -10.45 -9.89 -32.91
C GLU A 70 -10.37 -11.38 -33.24
N LEU A 71 -9.33 -11.77 -33.97
CA LEU A 71 -9.09 -13.12 -34.47
C LEU A 71 -8.35 -13.99 -33.46
N THR A 72 -7.32 -13.42 -32.82
CA THR A 72 -6.41 -14.20 -31.96
C THR A 72 -6.78 -14.18 -30.49
N LYS A 73 -7.68 -13.26 -30.09
CA LYS A 73 -8.04 -12.98 -28.68
C LYS A 73 -6.85 -12.51 -27.84
N ALA A 74 -5.74 -12.12 -28.46
CA ALA A 74 -4.65 -11.46 -27.79
C ALA A 74 -5.08 -10.03 -27.37
N PRO A 75 -4.59 -9.51 -26.22
CA PRO A 75 -4.82 -8.12 -25.87
C PRO A 75 -4.23 -7.17 -26.92
N PRO A 76 -4.96 -6.13 -27.35
CA PRO A 76 -4.44 -5.16 -28.30
C PRO A 76 -3.34 -4.30 -27.69
N ARG A 77 -2.57 -3.61 -28.55
CA ARG A 77 -1.45 -2.76 -28.12
C ARG A 77 -1.85 -1.68 -27.11
N GLU A 78 -3.04 -1.12 -27.25
CA GLU A 78 -3.57 -0.08 -26.35
C GLU A 78 -3.82 -0.62 -24.94
N THR A 79 -4.06 -1.93 -24.81
CA THR A 79 -4.14 -2.61 -23.51
C THR A 79 -2.75 -2.84 -22.93
N LEU A 80 -1.80 -3.28 -23.77
CA LEU A 80 -0.41 -3.50 -23.34
C LEU A 80 0.25 -2.20 -22.85
N ALA A 81 -0.07 -1.07 -23.48
CA ALA A 81 0.42 0.26 -23.11
C ALA A 81 0.00 0.75 -21.72
N ARG A 82 -0.91 0.04 -21.04
CA ARG A 82 -1.33 0.33 -19.65
C ARG A 82 -0.63 -0.55 -18.62
N LEU A 83 0.15 -1.53 -19.07
CA LEU A 83 0.91 -2.42 -18.22
C LEU A 83 2.31 -1.85 -18.01
N THR A 84 2.92 -2.10 -16.87
CA THR A 84 4.33 -1.77 -16.68
C THR A 84 5.22 -2.68 -17.54
N PRO A 85 6.41 -2.23 -17.98
CA PRO A 85 7.37 -3.11 -18.65
C PRO A 85 7.71 -4.37 -17.84
N GLY A 86 7.72 -4.27 -16.51
CA GLY A 86 7.91 -5.41 -15.61
C GLY A 86 6.78 -6.45 -15.72
N HIS A 87 5.52 -6.01 -15.86
CA HIS A 87 4.39 -6.92 -16.05
C HIS A 87 4.47 -7.65 -17.41
N ILE A 88 4.86 -6.95 -18.47
CA ILE A 88 5.04 -7.54 -19.80
C ILE A 88 6.22 -8.53 -19.78
N THR A 89 7.33 -8.15 -19.15
CA THR A 89 8.50 -9.03 -18.94
C THR A 89 8.08 -10.31 -18.23
N ASN A 90 7.35 -10.20 -17.11
CA ASN A 90 6.86 -11.34 -16.36
C ASN A 90 5.99 -12.26 -17.21
N SER A 91 5.12 -11.70 -18.06
CA SER A 91 4.28 -12.48 -18.98
C SER A 91 5.11 -13.31 -19.97
N LEU A 92 6.24 -12.76 -20.44
CA LEU A 92 7.14 -13.39 -21.41
C LEU A 92 8.06 -14.45 -20.78
N ILE A 93 8.45 -14.31 -19.51
CA ILE A 93 9.45 -15.21 -18.89
C ILE A 93 8.88 -16.16 -17.84
N ALA A 94 7.74 -15.83 -17.24
CA ALA A 94 7.13 -16.59 -16.15
C ALA A 94 5.60 -16.76 -16.32
N GLY A 95 5.03 -16.26 -17.42
CA GLY A 95 3.59 -16.25 -17.65
C GLY A 95 3.15 -17.01 -18.89
N ILE A 96 1.94 -16.68 -19.37
CA ILE A 96 1.29 -17.39 -20.49
C ILE A 96 1.98 -17.16 -21.84
N MET A 97 2.83 -16.13 -21.96
CA MET A 97 3.51 -15.77 -23.22
C MET A 97 4.90 -16.41 -23.37
N ILE A 98 5.34 -17.26 -22.43
CA ILE A 98 6.60 -18.02 -22.55
C ILE A 98 6.78 -18.69 -23.91
N PRO A 99 5.78 -19.38 -24.49
CA PRO A 99 5.95 -20.01 -25.81
C PRO A 99 6.27 -19.01 -26.93
N GLN A 100 5.81 -17.76 -26.80
CA GLN A 100 6.05 -16.70 -27.78
C GLN A 100 7.40 -15.99 -27.57
N ALA A 101 7.97 -16.10 -26.37
CA ALA A 101 9.28 -15.56 -26.03
C ALA A 101 10.45 -16.49 -26.38
N VAL A 102 10.17 -17.70 -26.88
CA VAL A 102 11.22 -18.68 -27.22
C VAL A 102 12.19 -18.08 -28.25
N GLY A 103 13.48 -18.13 -27.91
CA GLY A 103 14.56 -17.60 -28.76
C GLY A 103 14.80 -16.10 -28.64
N LEU A 104 14.03 -15.38 -27.81
CA LEU A 104 14.37 -14.01 -27.42
C LEU A 104 15.49 -14.05 -26.36
N SER A 105 16.48 -13.17 -26.50
CA SER A 105 17.45 -12.93 -25.44
C SER A 105 16.80 -12.12 -24.30
N SER A 106 17.43 -12.10 -23.12
CA SER A 106 16.98 -11.24 -22.01
C SER A 106 16.94 -9.76 -22.41
N LYS A 107 17.84 -9.34 -23.31
CA LYS A 107 17.84 -7.98 -23.86
C LYS A 107 16.62 -7.76 -24.77
N ASP A 108 16.28 -8.71 -25.64
CA ASP A 108 15.12 -8.59 -26.52
C ASP A 108 13.80 -8.53 -25.72
N VAL A 109 13.69 -9.35 -24.67
CA VAL A 109 12.56 -9.33 -23.73
C VAL A 109 12.44 -7.95 -23.08
N SER A 110 13.54 -7.40 -22.58
CA SER A 110 13.56 -6.05 -21.98
C SER A 110 13.18 -4.98 -23.00
N ASP A 111 13.77 -5.00 -24.20
CA ASP A 111 13.54 -4.01 -25.24
C ASP A 111 12.08 -4.02 -25.71
N VAL A 112 11.48 -5.19 -25.96
CA VAL A 112 10.07 -5.27 -26.39
C VAL A 112 9.11 -4.92 -25.25
N SER A 113 9.45 -5.24 -24.00
CA SER A 113 8.63 -4.89 -22.83
C SER A 113 8.63 -3.39 -22.57
N ASN A 114 9.79 -2.74 -22.70
CA ASN A 114 9.91 -1.28 -22.59
C ASN A 114 9.23 -0.56 -23.76
N TYR A 115 9.22 -1.16 -24.95
CA TYR A 115 8.51 -0.63 -26.10
C TYR A 115 6.99 -0.64 -25.94
N LEU A 116 6.46 -1.71 -25.33
CA LEU A 116 5.03 -1.95 -25.22
C LEU A 116 4.41 -1.40 -23.95
N GLY A 117 5.17 -1.35 -22.86
CA GLY A 117 4.69 -0.95 -21.56
C GLY A 117 4.55 0.56 -21.42
N LEU A 118 3.79 0.96 -20.39
CA LEU A 118 3.71 2.34 -19.96
C LEU A 118 5.11 2.85 -19.63
N ALA A 119 5.55 3.89 -20.34
CA ALA A 119 6.75 4.62 -19.99
C ALA A 119 6.46 5.45 -18.73
N GLU A 120 6.41 4.83 -17.57
CA GLU A 120 6.39 5.52 -16.28
C GLU A 120 7.69 5.16 -15.57
N GLN A 121 8.43 6.16 -15.09
CA GLN A 121 9.46 5.87 -14.10
C GLN A 121 8.71 5.50 -12.82
N GLU A 122 8.93 4.27 -12.34
CA GLU A 122 8.48 3.89 -11.00
C GLU A 122 9.19 4.80 -9.98
N ASP A 123 8.44 5.74 -9.39
CA ASP A 123 8.90 6.54 -8.26
C ASP A 123 8.43 5.89 -6.94
N ASP A 124 9.27 5.01 -6.42
CA ASP A 124 9.05 4.33 -5.14
C ASP A 124 9.43 5.19 -3.92
N SER A 125 9.83 6.46 -4.12
CA SER A 125 10.22 7.34 -3.01
C SER A 125 9.07 7.53 -2.02
N TRP A 126 7.83 7.64 -2.51
CA TRP A 126 6.64 7.77 -1.66
C TRP A 126 6.40 6.50 -0.83
N THR A 127 6.50 5.31 -1.44
CA THR A 127 6.36 4.00 -0.78
C THR A 127 7.43 3.84 0.31
N THR A 128 8.65 4.31 0.01
CA THR A 128 9.77 4.31 0.95
C THR A 128 9.50 5.27 2.12
N ALA A 129 9.00 6.47 1.85
CA ALA A 129 8.68 7.48 2.87
C ALA A 129 7.51 7.06 3.78
N MET A 130 6.53 6.34 3.25
CA MET A 130 5.33 5.91 3.99
C MET A 130 5.49 4.55 4.66
N ARG A 131 6.63 3.87 4.48
CA ARG A 131 6.89 2.57 5.10
C ARG A 131 6.93 2.71 6.63
N CYS A 132 6.40 1.72 7.34
CA CYS A 132 6.58 1.65 8.79
C CYS A 132 8.08 1.72 9.15
N PRO A 133 8.46 2.40 10.25
CA PRO A 133 9.82 2.34 10.76
C PRO A 133 10.20 0.89 11.06
N ALA A 134 11.49 0.57 11.05
CA ALA A 134 11.98 -0.81 11.26
C ALA A 134 11.42 -1.47 12.53
N SER A 135 11.20 -0.69 13.58
CA SER A 135 10.59 -1.13 14.85
C SER A 135 9.13 -1.62 14.72
N ARG A 136 8.44 -1.30 13.63
CA ARG A 136 7.06 -1.72 13.30
C ARG A 136 6.95 -2.38 11.93
N ALA A 137 8.07 -2.80 11.34
CA ALA A 137 8.06 -3.42 10.01
C ALA A 137 7.41 -4.82 10.02
N THR A 138 7.48 -5.52 11.14
CA THR A 138 6.87 -6.85 11.32
C THR A 138 5.51 -6.71 12.02
N PRO A 139 4.40 -7.12 11.39
CA PRO A 139 3.11 -7.21 12.05
C PRO A 139 3.14 -8.18 13.23
N LYS A 140 2.37 -7.91 14.27
CA LYS A 140 2.13 -8.89 15.35
C LYS A 140 1.28 -10.02 14.80
N LEU A 141 1.82 -11.23 14.76
CA LEU A 141 1.15 -12.42 14.23
C LEU A 141 0.61 -13.35 15.34
N ASP A 142 0.84 -13.01 16.59
CA ASP A 142 0.39 -13.72 17.79
C ASP A 142 -1.00 -13.27 18.27
N VAL A 143 -1.65 -12.36 17.55
CA VAL A 143 -3.00 -11.89 17.85
C VAL A 143 -4.05 -12.80 17.20
N ALA A 144 -5.12 -13.10 17.94
CA ALA A 144 -6.26 -13.81 17.37
C ALA A 144 -6.87 -12.98 16.22
N PRO A 145 -7.04 -13.55 15.01
CA PRO A 145 -7.56 -12.79 13.88
C PRO A 145 -9.03 -12.43 14.10
N THR A 146 -9.37 -11.14 13.93
CA THR A 146 -10.76 -10.67 13.93
C THR A 146 -11.55 -11.24 12.74
N VAL A 147 -10.86 -11.57 11.64
CA VAL A 147 -11.42 -12.15 10.42
C VAL A 147 -10.56 -13.34 10.01
N ALA A 148 -11.09 -14.55 10.15
CA ALA A 148 -10.35 -15.79 9.86
C ALA A 148 -10.78 -16.48 8.56
N THR A 149 -11.83 -15.98 7.89
CA THR A 149 -12.45 -16.59 6.70
C THR A 149 -12.98 -15.52 5.74
N PHE A 150 -13.71 -15.92 4.70
CA PHE A 150 -14.31 -15.05 3.68
C PHE A 150 -15.43 -14.11 4.19
N GLY A 151 -15.77 -14.20 5.48
CA GLY A 151 -16.69 -13.30 6.18
C GLY A 151 -16.28 -13.13 7.65
N PHE A 152 -16.99 -12.24 8.36
CA PHE A 152 -16.72 -11.91 9.75
C PHE A 152 -17.25 -12.96 10.75
N ASP A 153 -18.05 -13.91 10.28
CA ASP A 153 -18.59 -15.01 11.07
C ASP A 153 -18.79 -16.28 10.23
N GLN A 154 -19.25 -17.35 10.88
CA GLN A 154 -19.51 -18.64 10.24
C GLN A 154 -20.69 -18.62 9.26
N THR A 155 -21.49 -17.54 9.25
CA THR A 155 -22.59 -17.34 8.29
C THR A 155 -22.19 -16.47 7.10
N ASN A 156 -20.90 -16.14 6.98
CA ASN A 156 -20.34 -15.27 5.93
C ASN A 156 -20.92 -13.85 5.94
N GLN A 157 -21.26 -13.28 7.10
CA GLN A 157 -21.66 -11.89 7.15
C GLN A 157 -20.51 -10.96 6.80
N ARG A 158 -20.83 -9.93 6.00
CA ARG A 158 -19.92 -8.82 5.63
C ARG A 158 -20.21 -7.54 6.40
N ARG A 159 -21.01 -7.65 7.47
CA ARG A 159 -21.28 -6.56 8.41
C ARG A 159 -20.63 -6.91 9.74
N LEU A 160 -19.82 -6.00 10.27
CA LEU A 160 -19.31 -6.13 11.62
C LEU A 160 -20.35 -5.62 12.62
N ASP A 161 -20.46 -6.31 13.75
CA ASP A 161 -21.20 -5.83 14.91
C ASP A 161 -20.55 -4.52 15.42
N PRO A 162 -21.29 -3.40 15.53
CA PRO A 162 -20.76 -2.15 16.09
C PRO A 162 -20.01 -2.31 17.42
N ALA A 163 -20.44 -3.26 18.27
CA ALA A 163 -19.76 -3.56 19.53
C ALA A 163 -18.34 -4.13 19.33
N LYS A 164 -18.09 -4.82 18.20
CA LYS A 164 -16.77 -5.35 17.83
C LYS A 164 -15.90 -4.33 17.11
N VAL A 165 -16.51 -3.37 16.39
CA VAL A 165 -15.79 -2.30 15.68
C VAL A 165 -15.35 -1.20 16.64
N GLY A 166 -16.08 -1.00 17.75
CA GLY A 166 -15.86 0.13 18.65
C GLY A 166 -16.29 1.47 18.03
N LEU A 167 -17.07 1.43 16.95
CA LEU A 167 -17.62 2.60 16.25
C LEU A 167 -19.11 2.37 16.01
N ALA A 168 -19.93 3.35 16.42
CA ALA A 168 -21.35 3.46 16.08
C ALA A 168 -21.55 4.46 14.95
N GLY A 169 -22.69 4.37 14.24
CA GLY A 169 -22.98 5.26 13.11
C GLY A 169 -22.94 6.76 13.46
N LYS A 170 -23.33 7.13 14.70
CA LYS A 170 -23.26 8.51 15.18
C LYS A 170 -21.82 9.04 15.27
N ASP A 171 -20.86 8.15 15.53
CA ASP A 171 -19.46 8.50 15.72
C ASP A 171 -18.81 8.92 14.38
N LEU A 172 -19.41 8.51 13.24
CA LEU A 172 -18.98 8.93 11.90
C LEU A 172 -19.11 10.45 11.68
N THR A 173 -20.00 11.12 12.43
CA THR A 173 -20.22 12.57 12.30
C THR A 173 -19.12 13.41 12.94
N THR A 174 -18.28 12.79 13.78
CA THR A 174 -17.19 13.45 14.50
C THR A 174 -15.81 12.96 14.02
N LEU A 175 -15.75 12.13 12.98
CA LEU A 175 -14.48 11.68 12.43
C LEU A 175 -13.81 12.80 11.63
N GLU A 176 -12.51 12.92 11.81
CA GLU A 176 -11.65 13.80 11.03
C GLU A 176 -10.74 12.98 10.12
N LEU A 177 -10.31 13.59 9.02
CA LEU A 177 -9.43 12.96 8.06
C LEU A 177 -8.02 12.80 8.65
N ALA A 178 -7.63 11.57 8.98
CA ALA A 178 -6.28 11.29 9.48
C ALA A 178 -5.23 11.24 8.35
N TRP A 179 -5.59 10.64 7.21
CA TRP A 179 -4.75 10.55 6.01
C TRP A 179 -5.59 10.15 4.79
N THR A 180 -5.10 10.42 3.59
CA THR A 180 -5.70 9.95 2.32
C THR A 180 -4.67 9.16 1.52
N ILE A 181 -5.16 8.26 0.67
CA ILE A 181 -4.38 7.67 -0.41
C ILE A 181 -5.03 8.07 -1.73
N ALA A 182 -4.24 8.59 -2.65
CA ALA A 182 -4.67 8.89 -4.00
C ALA A 182 -4.10 7.83 -4.95
N PHE A 183 -4.86 7.47 -5.98
CA PHE A 183 -4.39 6.68 -7.10
C PHE A 183 -4.22 7.62 -8.30
N PRO A 184 -2.99 8.11 -8.56
CA PRO A 184 -2.76 8.98 -9.70
C PRO A 184 -3.14 8.23 -10.98
N LYS A 185 -3.94 8.85 -11.85
CA LYS A 185 -4.33 8.32 -13.17
C LYS A 185 -5.18 7.02 -13.14
N ALA A 186 -5.93 6.77 -12.07
CA ALA A 186 -6.92 5.67 -12.01
C ALA A 186 -8.11 5.85 -12.96
#